data_AF-A0A096VIC2-F1
#
_entry.id   AF-A0A096VIC2-F1
#
_cell.length_a   1.000
_cell.length_b   1.000
_cell.length_c   1.000
_cell.angle_alpha   90.00
_cell.angle_beta   90.00
_cell.angle_gamma   90.00
#
_symmetry.space_group_name_H-M   'P 1'
#
loop_
_entity.id
_entity.type
_entity.pdbx_description
1 polymer ?
#
loop_
_entity_poly.entity_id
_entity_poly.type
_entity_poly.pdbx_seq_one_letter_code
_entity_poly.pdbx_strand_id
1 'polypeptide(L)'
;KEKKDRVDDALNATRAAVEEGIVAGGGTALLRAANALTVKGSNPDQEAGINIVRRALQAPARQIATNAGEEAAIIVGKVLENNADTFGYNTATGEFGDLIALGIVD
;
A
#
# COMPACT_ATOMS: atom_id res chain seq x y z
N LYS A 1 -24.65 -0.69 -17.22
CA LYS A 1 -24.54 -0.51 -15.76
C LYS A 1 -23.07 -0.39 -15.39
N GLU A 2 -22.24 -1.42 -15.63
CA GLU A 2 -20.78 -1.42 -15.38
C GLU A 2 -20.01 -0.21 -15.95
N LYS A 3 -20.24 0.19 -17.21
CA LYS A 3 -19.62 1.44 -17.76
C LYS A 3 -19.94 2.71 -16.98
N LYS A 4 -21.15 2.83 -16.42
CA LYS A 4 -21.54 4.00 -15.63
C LYS A 4 -20.81 3.97 -14.29
N ASP A 5 -20.82 2.82 -13.63
CA ASP A 5 -20.18 2.62 -12.33
C ASP A 5 -18.66 2.94 -12.41
N ARG A 6 -17.99 2.53 -13.50
CA ARG A 6 -16.58 2.88 -13.75
C ARG A 6 -16.31 4.36 -13.96
N VAL A 7 -17.24 5.09 -14.58
CA VAL A 7 -17.09 6.54 -14.78
C VAL A 7 -17.29 7.27 -13.46
N ASP A 8 -18.27 6.85 -12.67
CA ASP A 8 -18.54 7.42 -11.35
C ASP A 8 -17.32 7.19 -10.42
N ASP A 9 -16.74 5.98 -10.41
CA ASP A 9 -15.52 5.66 -9.64
C ASP A 9 -14.32 6.51 -10.08
N ALA A 10 -14.06 6.60 -11.39
CA ALA A 10 -12.95 7.41 -11.91
C ALA A 10 -13.11 8.91 -11.59
N LEU A 11 -14.34 9.43 -11.66
CA LEU A 11 -14.64 10.81 -11.30
C LEU A 11 -14.38 11.07 -9.81
N ASN A 12 -14.76 10.13 -8.94
CA ASN A 12 -14.54 10.28 -7.51
C ASN A 12 -13.05 10.17 -7.15
N ALA A 13 -12.32 9.21 -7.73
CA ALA A 13 -10.89 9.06 -7.53
C ALA A 13 -10.09 10.30 -7.97
N THR A 14 -10.42 10.86 -9.14
CA THR A 14 -9.74 12.07 -9.63
C THR A 14 -10.04 13.31 -8.79
N ARG A 15 -11.26 13.43 -8.23
CA ARG A 15 -11.57 14.51 -7.27
C ARG A 15 -10.76 14.37 -5.99
N ALA A 16 -10.72 13.18 -5.39
CA ALA A 16 -9.94 12.91 -4.19
C ALA A 16 -8.43 13.18 -4.42
N ALA A 17 -7.89 12.74 -5.56
CA ALA A 17 -6.50 12.99 -5.93
C ALA A 17 -6.15 14.48 -6.04
N VAL A 18 -7.09 15.33 -6.46
CA VAL A 18 -6.91 16.79 -6.51
C VAL A 18 -6.92 17.41 -5.10
N GLU A 19 -7.71 16.85 -4.18
CA GLU A 19 -7.88 17.39 -2.82
C GLU A 19 -6.75 16.98 -1.88
N GLU A 20 -6.35 15.70 -1.91
CA GLU A 20 -5.41 15.11 -0.92
C GLU A 20 -4.06 14.73 -1.53
N GLY A 21 -3.92 14.81 -2.85
CA GLY A 21 -2.75 14.32 -3.59
C GLY A 21 -2.86 12.82 -3.89
N ILE A 22 -1.74 12.24 -4.35
CA ILE A 22 -1.64 10.82 -4.68
C ILE A 22 -0.45 10.20 -3.97
N VAL A 23 -0.55 8.90 -3.69
CA VAL A 23 0.54 8.09 -3.13
C VAL A 23 0.75 6.83 -3.96
N ALA A 24 1.82 6.10 -3.64
CA ALA A 24 2.07 4.80 -4.27
C ALA A 24 1.01 3.78 -3.86
N GLY A 25 0.33 3.22 -4.86
CA GLY A 25 -0.74 2.26 -4.66
C GLY A 25 -0.25 0.85 -4.34
N GLY A 26 -1.07 -0.15 -4.64
CA GLY A 26 -0.73 -1.56 -4.44
C GLY A 26 -0.51 -1.95 -2.97
N GLY A 27 -1.07 -1.16 -2.04
CA GLY A 27 -0.83 -1.31 -0.60
C GLY A 27 0.54 -0.82 -0.11
N THR A 28 1.34 -0.19 -0.98
CA THR A 28 2.69 0.30 -0.66
C THR A 28 2.65 1.43 0.36
N ALA A 29 1.76 2.41 0.19
CA ALA A 29 1.61 3.51 1.15
C ALA A 29 1.33 3.02 2.58
N LEU A 30 0.41 2.06 2.75
CA LEU A 30 0.09 1.48 4.07
C LEU A 30 1.27 0.67 4.64
N LEU A 31 1.98 -0.07 3.80
CA LEU A 31 3.18 -0.80 4.19
C LEU A 31 4.29 0.15 4.70
N ARG A 32 4.50 1.28 4.02
CA ARG A 32 5.43 2.33 4.45
C ARG A 32 4.99 2.97 5.76
N ALA A 33 3.71 3.28 5.90
CA ALA A 33 3.15 3.80 7.15
C ALA A 33 3.38 2.83 8.31
N ALA A 34 3.20 1.52 8.10
CA ALA A 34 3.47 0.50 9.10
C ALA A 34 4.94 0.51 9.58
N ASN A 35 5.88 0.73 8.66
CA ASN A 35 7.31 0.81 8.96
C ASN A 35 7.68 2.10 9.69
N ALA A 36 6.98 3.21 9.40
CA ALA A 36 7.20 4.52 10.02
C ALA A 36 6.58 4.66 11.42
N LEU A 37 5.73 3.72 11.87
CA LEU A 37 5.13 3.74 13.20
C LEU A 37 6.17 3.55 14.32
N THR A 38 6.62 4.66 14.90
CA THR A 38 7.57 4.71 16.04
C THR A 38 6.90 4.87 17.41
N VAL A 39 5.58 5.01 17.44
CA VAL A 39 4.80 5.22 18.67
C VAL A 39 4.92 4.00 19.61
N LYS A 40 4.96 4.28 20.92
CA LYS A 40 5.03 3.26 21.98
C LYS A 40 3.83 3.36 22.90
N GLY A 41 3.27 2.22 23.29
CA GLY A 41 2.18 2.16 24.25
C GLY A 41 2.65 2.54 25.65
N SER A 42 1.78 3.18 26.45
CA SER A 42 2.09 3.45 27.87
C SER A 42 1.91 2.22 28.75
N ASN A 43 1.29 1.15 28.23
CA ASN A 43 1.04 -0.11 28.92
C ASN A 43 0.97 -1.27 27.89
N PRO A 44 0.98 -2.54 28.35
CA PRO A 44 0.96 -3.71 27.46
C PRO A 44 -0.24 -3.76 26.50
N ASP A 45 -1.42 -3.31 26.93
CA ASP A 45 -2.64 -3.34 26.11
C ASP A 45 -2.57 -2.34 24.95
N GLN A 46 -2.05 -1.14 25.19
CA GLN A 46 -1.81 -0.16 24.14
C GLN A 46 -0.73 -0.64 23.18
N GLU A 47 0.34 -1.25 23.67
CA GLU A 47 1.39 -1.82 22.83
C GLU A 47 0.84 -2.94 21.94
N ALA A 48 -0.04 -3.79 22.48
CA ALA A 48 -0.75 -4.80 21.69
C ALA A 48 -1.61 -4.15 20.59
N GLY A 49 -2.35 -3.08 20.92
CA GLY A 49 -3.15 -2.32 19.95
C GLY A 49 -2.32 -1.73 18.81
N ILE A 50 -1.17 -1.12 19.13
CA ILE A 50 -0.24 -0.58 18.13
C ILE A 50 0.26 -1.70 17.21
N ASN A 51 0.62 -2.86 17.77
CA ASN A 51 1.09 -4.01 17.00
C ASN A 51 0.01 -4.62 16.10
N ILE A 52 -1.26 -4.60 16.53
CA ILE A 52 -2.40 -5.02 15.70
C ILE A 52 -2.51 -4.12 14.46
N VAL A 53 -2.48 -2.80 14.64
CA VAL A 53 -2.54 -1.83 13.53
C VAL A 53 -1.33 -2.00 12.61
N ARG A 54 -0.12 -2.08 13.17
CA ARG A 54 1.12 -2.31 12.41
C ARG A 54 1.04 -3.56 11.53
N ARG A 55 0.43 -4.64 12.02
CA ARG A 55 0.22 -5.87 11.23
C ARG A 55 -0.87 -5.71 10.18
N ALA A 56 -1.99 -5.06 10.54
CA ALA A 56 -3.12 -4.86 9.64
C ALA A 56 -2.73 -4.03 8.40
N LEU A 57 -1.93 -2.98 8.58
CA LEU A 57 -1.45 -2.12 7.49
C LEU A 57 -0.59 -2.86 6.45
N GLN A 58 0.05 -3.98 6.82
CA GLN A 58 0.83 -4.80 5.88
C GLN A 58 -0.03 -5.77 5.09
N ALA A 59 -1.27 -6.05 5.53
CA ALA A 59 -2.10 -7.08 4.95
C ALA A 59 -2.47 -6.83 3.47
N PRO A 60 -2.80 -5.59 3.03
CA PRO A 60 -3.16 -5.33 1.64
C PRO A 60 -2.06 -5.66 0.64
N ALA A 61 -0.83 -5.18 0.87
CA ALA A 61 0.32 -5.46 0.00
C ALA A 61 0.61 -6.97 -0.07
N ARG A 62 0.52 -7.68 1.07
CA ARG A 62 0.70 -9.13 1.11
C ARG A 62 -0.38 -9.86 0.33
N GLN A 63 -1.65 -9.47 0.50
CA GLN A 63 -2.77 -10.10 -0.19
C GLN A 63 -2.67 -9.90 -1.71
N ILE A 64 -2.30 -8.70 -2.15
CA ILE A 64 -2.10 -8.37 -3.57
C ILE A 64 -0.97 -9.24 -4.16
N ALA A 65 0.16 -9.38 -3.47
CA ALA A 65 1.25 -10.26 -3.89
C ALA A 65 0.81 -11.74 -3.97
N THR A 66 0.13 -12.25 -2.92
CA THR A 66 -0.38 -13.63 -2.91
C THR A 66 -1.36 -13.88 -4.06
N ASN A 67 -2.26 -12.94 -4.35
CA ASN A 67 -3.21 -13.06 -5.45
C ASN A 67 -2.52 -13.09 -6.83
N ALA A 68 -1.34 -12.48 -6.94
CA ALA A 68 -0.49 -12.53 -8.13
C ALA A 68 0.33 -13.83 -8.25
N GLY A 69 0.22 -14.74 -7.28
CA GLY A 69 0.99 -15.99 -7.24
C GLY A 69 2.41 -15.84 -6.68
N GLU A 70 2.71 -14.68 -6.09
CA GLU A 70 4.04 -14.38 -5.54
C GLU A 70 4.15 -14.76 -4.06
N GLU A 71 5.39 -14.97 -3.61
CA GLU A 71 5.67 -15.12 -2.18
C GLU A 71 5.62 -13.75 -1.48
N ALA A 72 4.49 -13.45 -0.83
CA ALA A 72 4.22 -12.15 -0.22
C ALA A 72 5.30 -11.67 0.75
N ALA A 73 5.94 -12.57 1.50
CA ALA A 73 7.03 -12.21 2.40
C ALA A 73 8.25 -11.66 1.66
N ILE A 74 8.60 -12.24 0.51
CA ILE A 74 9.72 -11.81 -0.33
C ILE A 74 9.41 -10.45 -0.97
N ILE A 75 8.21 -10.27 -1.52
CA ILE A 75 7.80 -9.02 -2.15
C ILE A 75 7.84 -7.86 -1.14
N VAL A 76 7.17 -8.03 0.01
CA VAL A 76 7.13 -7.00 1.05
C VAL A 76 8.54 -6.70 1.59
N GLY A 77 9.37 -7.72 1.80
CA GLY A 77 10.76 -7.54 2.23
C GLY A 77 11.55 -6.65 1.26
N LYS A 78 11.53 -6.98 -0.03
CA LYS A 78 12.21 -6.20 -1.08
C LYS A 78 11.71 -4.76 -1.19
N VAL A 79 10.40 -4.54 -1.04
CA VAL A 79 9.85 -3.18 -1.00
C VAL A 79 10.46 -2.40 0.17
N LEU A 80 10.48 -2.99 1.37
CA LEU A 80 11.00 -2.33 2.57
C LEU A 80 12.52 -2.12 2.59
N GLU A 81 13.30 -2.90 1.84
CA GLU A 81 14.76 -2.71 1.70
C GLU A 81 15.14 -1.39 1.01
N ASN A 82 14.24 -0.84 0.20
CA ASN A 82 14.42 0.46 -0.43
C ASN A 82 13.68 1.53 0.37
N ASN A 83 14.32 2.67 0.65
CA ASN A 83 13.73 3.75 1.44
C ASN A 83 12.89 4.76 0.64
N ALA A 84 12.82 4.64 -0.69
CA ALA A 84 11.99 5.53 -1.49
C ALA A 84 10.49 5.23 -1.24
N ASP A 85 9.73 6.28 -0.91
CA ASP A 85 8.30 6.17 -0.59
C ASP A 85 7.48 5.57 -1.73
N THR A 86 7.89 5.85 -2.98
CA THR A 86 7.21 5.40 -4.20
C THR A 86 7.67 4.03 -4.69
N PHE A 87 8.76 3.49 -4.13
CA PHE A 87 9.26 2.20 -4.56
C PHE A 87 8.34 1.08 -4.06
N GLY A 88 7.84 0.28 -5.01
CA GLY A 88 6.94 -0.82 -4.73
C GLY A 88 7.03 -1.93 -5.78
N TYR A 89 6.02 -2.79 -5.84
CA TYR A 89 5.95 -3.93 -6.74
C TYR A 89 4.74 -3.84 -7.66
N ASN A 90 4.98 -3.87 -8.97
CA ASN A 90 3.94 -3.95 -9.98
C ASN A 90 3.56 -5.41 -10.19
N THR A 91 2.44 -5.85 -9.61
CA THR A 91 1.96 -7.24 -9.76
C THR A 91 1.47 -7.59 -11.17
N ALA A 92 1.19 -6.61 -12.01
CA ALA A 92 0.78 -6.86 -13.40
C ALA A 92 1.98 -7.24 -14.29
N THR A 93 3.18 -6.73 -13.98
CA THR A 93 4.40 -6.98 -14.77
C THR A 93 5.46 -7.82 -14.04
N GLY A 94 5.37 -7.92 -12.72
CA GLY A 94 6.36 -8.58 -11.88
C GLY A 94 7.60 -7.74 -11.58
N GLU A 95 7.54 -6.43 -11.79
CA GLU A 95 8.69 -5.53 -11.69
C GLU A 95 8.64 -4.63 -10.47
N PHE A 96 9.80 -4.35 -9.89
CA PHE A 96 9.97 -3.35 -8.85
C PHE A 96 10.33 -2.00 -9.45
N GLY A 97 9.79 -0.91 -8.91
CA GLY A 97 10.08 0.42 -9.40
C GLY A 97 9.27 1.50 -8.69
N ASP A 98 9.36 2.72 -9.21
CA ASP A 98 8.53 3.83 -8.78
C ASP A 98 7.08 3.60 -9.25
N LEU A 99 6.19 3.30 -8.32
CA LEU A 99 4.79 2.98 -8.63
C LEU A 99 4.02 4.19 -9.20
N ILE A 100 4.38 5.42 -8.82
CA ILE A 100 3.75 6.61 -9.39
C ILE A 100 4.16 6.75 -10.86
N ALA A 101 5.45 6.57 -11.17
CA ALA A 101 5.93 6.57 -12.56
C ALA A 101 5.33 5.43 -13.40
N LEU A 102 5.01 4.30 -12.76
CA LEU A 102 4.33 3.15 -13.36
C LEU A 102 2.80 3.30 -13.44
N GLY A 103 2.24 4.41 -12.93
CA GLY A 103 0.80 4.70 -12.96
C GLY A 103 -0.04 3.90 -11.95
N ILE A 104 0.60 3.29 -10.96
CA ILE A 104 -0.03 2.54 -9.87
C ILE A 104 -0.11 3.47 -8.67
N VAL A 105 -1.17 4.28 -8.66
CA VAL A 105 -1.42 5.31 -7.66
C VAL A 105 -2.69 5.00 -6.89
N ASP A 106 -2.72 5.44 -5.63
CA ASP A 106 -3.92 5.52 -4.78
C ASP A 106 -4.12 6.97 -4.31
#